data_AF-A0A0R3RNR4-F1
#
_entry.id   AF-A0A0R3RNR4-F1
#
_cell.length_a   1.000
_cell.length_b   1.000
_cell.length_c   1.000
_cell.angle_alpha   90.00
_cell.angle_beta   90.00
_cell.angle_gamma   90.00
#
_symmetry.space_group_name_H-M   'P 1'
#
loop_
_entity.id
_entity.type
_entity.pdbx_description
1 polymer ?
#
loop_
_entity_poly.entity_id
_entity_poly.type
_entity_poly.pdbx_seq_one_letter_code
_entity_poly.pdbx_strand_id
1 'polypeptide(L)'
;MTKANEFLAAFMLITGLLFVMINLYLRDVHSQVALQQSVPHLFEQNLTFEKKNNECHLKQIDPWDPQLIPYLYPNWNPYKTCNIGRKMHTEFKYNTIRMLDNTCEYRCLYANGEMNFKGSNWTKMEKNVTYYESCDFIETHCAKDKNTTFRYIHSQARYLHLSIVHFHFSF
;
A
#
# COMPACT_ATOMS: atom_id res chain seq x y z
N MET A 1 -16.25 -30.42 56.94
CA MET A 1 -16.11 -29.15 56.19
C MET A 1 -14.67 -28.92 55.71
N THR A 2 -13.86 -29.98 55.53
CA THR A 2 -12.42 -29.90 55.19
C THR A 2 -12.11 -30.39 53.77
N LYS A 3 -12.77 -31.46 53.31
CA LYS A 3 -12.61 -32.00 51.93
C LYS A 3 -12.93 -31.01 50.80
N ALA A 4 -13.90 -30.13 50.99
CA ALA A 4 -14.31 -29.15 49.97
C ALA A 4 -13.23 -28.06 49.76
N ASN A 5 -12.52 -27.67 50.82
CA ASN A 5 -11.45 -26.67 50.75
C ASN A 5 -10.18 -27.27 50.11
N GLU A 6 -9.88 -28.54 50.36
CA GLU A 6 -8.77 -29.24 49.69
C GLU A 6 -9.03 -29.39 48.17
N PHE A 7 -10.29 -29.68 47.79
CA PHE A 7 -10.67 -29.78 46.39
C PHE A 7 -10.60 -28.44 45.65
N LEU A 8 -11.04 -27.35 46.31
CA LEU A 8 -10.92 -25.99 45.78
C LEU A 8 -9.46 -25.56 45.65
N ALA A 9 -8.61 -25.87 46.63
CA ALA A 9 -7.18 -25.57 46.55
C ALA A 9 -6.49 -26.33 45.40
N ALA A 10 -6.81 -27.60 45.21
CA ALA A 10 -6.30 -28.39 44.10
C ALA A 10 -6.76 -27.83 42.74
N PHE A 11 -8.02 -27.40 42.61
CA PHE A 11 -8.55 -26.81 41.39
C PHE A 11 -7.86 -25.48 41.03
N MET A 12 -7.57 -24.63 42.01
CA MET A 12 -6.86 -23.36 41.79
C MET A 12 -5.40 -23.58 41.37
N LEU A 13 -4.73 -24.61 41.91
CA LEU A 13 -3.37 -24.96 41.50
C LEU A 13 -3.33 -25.51 40.06
N ILE A 14 -4.29 -26.37 39.70
CA ILE A 14 -4.37 -26.95 38.34
C ILE A 14 -4.65 -25.86 37.30
N THR A 15 -5.60 -24.95 37.58
CA THR A 15 -5.92 -23.86 36.65
C THR A 15 -4.76 -22.88 36.49
N GLY A 16 -4.04 -22.57 37.57
CA GLY A 16 -2.81 -21.76 37.53
C GLY A 16 -1.70 -22.38 36.67
N LEU A 17 -1.44 -23.68 36.85
CA LEU A 17 -0.44 -24.40 36.05
C LEU A 17 -0.82 -24.46 34.56
N LEU A 18 -2.09 -24.69 34.25
CA LEU A 18 -2.61 -24.66 32.88
C LEU A 18 -2.41 -23.28 32.23
N PHE A 19 -2.67 -22.20 32.97
CA PHE A 19 -2.48 -20.85 32.46
C PHE A 19 -1.01 -20.55 32.15
N VAL A 20 -0.08 -20.99 33.01
CA VAL A 20 1.37 -20.85 32.75
C VAL A 20 1.80 -21.64 31.51
N MET A 21 1.34 -22.88 31.36
CA MET A 21 1.66 -23.71 30.19
C MET A 21 1.11 -23.12 28.89
N ILE A 22 -0.10 -22.56 28.90
CA ILE A 22 -0.68 -21.86 27.74
C ILE A 22 0.16 -20.64 27.36
N ASN A 23 0.59 -19.83 28.33
CA ASN A 23 1.43 -18.66 28.06
C ASN A 23 2.82 -19.05 27.51
N LEU A 24 3.43 -20.13 28.03
CA LEU A 24 4.68 -20.65 27.50
C LEU A 24 4.53 -21.19 26.07
N TYR A 25 3.44 -21.90 25.78
CA TYR A 25 3.13 -22.39 24.44
C TYR A 25 2.90 -21.25 23.44
N LEU A 26 2.11 -20.24 23.82
CA LEU A 26 1.87 -19.06 22.98
C LEU A 26 3.16 -18.28 22.69
N ARG A 27 4.09 -18.21 23.67
CA ARG A 27 5.39 -17.59 23.47
C ARG A 27 6.26 -18.36 22.47
N ASP A 28 6.28 -19.69 22.56
CA ASP A 28 7.05 -20.55 21.66
C ASP A 28 6.55 -20.49 20.20
N VAL A 29 5.23 -20.54 20.01
CA VAL A 29 4.60 -20.36 18.69
C VAL A 29 4.94 -18.99 18.11
N HIS A 30 4.94 -17.93 18.92
CA HIS A 30 5.32 -16.59 18.46
C HIS A 30 6.80 -16.52 18.03
N SER A 31 7.71 -17.19 18.76
CA SER A 31 9.11 -17.30 18.34
C SER A 31 9.29 -18.13 17.07
N GLN A 32 8.55 -19.22 16.88
CA GLN A 32 8.65 -20.02 15.66
C GLN A 32 8.09 -19.30 14.43
N VAL A 33 6.99 -18.56 14.57
CA VAL A 33 6.47 -17.70 13.48
C VAL A 33 7.48 -16.59 13.13
N ALA A 34 8.15 -16.00 14.12
CA ALA A 34 9.20 -15.01 13.88
C ALA A 34 10.43 -15.61 13.17
N LEU A 35 10.81 -16.86 13.49
CA LEU A 35 11.95 -17.55 12.87
C LEU A 35 11.63 -18.10 11.47
N GLN A 36 10.38 -18.45 11.19
CA GLN A 36 9.98 -18.96 9.87
C GLN A 36 9.77 -17.83 8.85
N GLN A 37 9.59 -16.59 9.30
CA GLN A 37 9.58 -15.40 8.44
C GLN A 37 10.99 -14.84 8.16
N SER A 38 12.05 -15.32 8.84
CA SER A 38 13.42 -14.94 8.52
C SER A 38 13.97 -15.74 7.34
N VAL A 39 13.65 -15.27 6.13
CA VAL A 39 14.61 -15.03 5.04
C VAL A 39 15.73 -16.09 4.85
N PRO A 40 15.48 -17.35 4.44
CA PRO A 40 16.58 -18.19 3.97
C PRO A 40 16.91 -17.91 2.49
N HIS A 41 15.93 -17.47 1.69
CA HIS A 41 16.11 -17.41 0.24
C HIS A 41 16.59 -16.04 -0.29
N LEU A 42 16.58 -14.97 0.51
CA LEU A 42 16.89 -13.63 0.02
C LEU A 42 18.29 -13.12 0.41
N PHE A 43 19.07 -13.86 1.22
CA PHE A 43 20.28 -13.32 1.86
C PHE A 43 21.59 -14.10 1.63
N GLU A 44 21.61 -15.15 0.81
CA GLU A 44 22.88 -15.79 0.41
C GLU A 44 23.50 -15.10 -0.81
N GLN A 45 23.92 -13.84 -0.62
CA GLN A 45 24.98 -13.27 -1.41
C GLN A 45 26.04 -12.74 -0.45
N ASN A 46 27.07 -13.55 -0.22
CA ASN A 46 28.31 -13.16 0.42
C ASN A 46 28.95 -12.00 -0.37
N LEU A 47 28.58 -10.78 -0.04
CA LEU A 47 29.16 -9.57 -0.61
C LEU A 47 30.34 -9.14 0.26
N THR A 48 31.54 -9.59 -0.10
CA THR A 48 32.79 -8.96 0.31
C THR A 48 32.80 -7.52 -0.21
N PHE A 49 32.65 -6.57 0.71
CA PHE A 49 32.55 -5.14 0.39
C PHE A 49 33.95 -4.54 0.20
N GLU A 50 34.51 -4.66 -1.01
CA GLU A 50 35.60 -3.78 -1.44
C GLU A 50 35.00 -2.42 -1.84
N LYS A 51 35.31 -1.39 -1.05
CA LYS A 51 34.82 -0.03 -1.25
C LYS A 51 35.46 0.59 -2.50
N LYS A 52 34.78 0.50 -3.65
CA LYS A 52 35.06 1.33 -4.84
C LYS A 52 34.28 2.64 -4.77
N ASN A 53 34.98 3.77 -4.72
CA ASN A 53 34.43 5.09 -4.40
C ASN A 53 33.56 5.76 -5.49
N ASN A 54 33.22 5.09 -6.59
CA ASN A 54 32.58 5.73 -7.76
C ASN A 54 31.27 5.08 -8.22
N GLU A 55 30.64 4.23 -7.41
CA GLU A 55 29.37 3.58 -7.77
C GLU A 55 28.22 4.12 -6.90
N CYS A 56 27.12 4.51 -7.53
CA CYS A 56 25.90 4.89 -6.85
C CYS A 56 25.24 3.61 -6.32
N HIS A 57 25.57 3.25 -5.08
CA HIS A 57 24.95 2.10 -4.44
C HIS A 57 23.51 2.47 -4.05
N LEU A 58 22.54 1.72 -4.59
CA LEU A 58 21.17 1.79 -4.06
C LEU A 58 21.22 1.59 -2.55
N LYS A 59 20.66 2.55 -1.83
CA LYS A 59 20.54 2.47 -0.37
C LYS A 59 19.80 1.17 -0.04
N GLN A 60 20.39 0.35 0.83
CA GLN A 60 19.67 -0.81 1.35
C GLN A 60 18.38 -0.31 2.02
N ILE A 61 17.25 -0.80 1.53
CA ILE A 61 15.95 -0.50 2.10
C ILE A 61 15.91 -1.15 3.47
N ASP A 62 15.60 -0.37 4.51
CA ASP A 62 15.37 -0.90 5.85
C ASP A 62 14.03 -1.65 5.84
N PRO A 63 14.02 -2.99 5.96
CA PRO A 63 12.77 -3.76 5.94
C PRO A 63 11.88 -3.41 7.13
N TRP A 64 12.40 -2.73 8.16
CA TRP A 64 11.68 -2.31 9.36
C TRP A 64 11.34 -0.82 9.36
N ASP A 65 11.51 -0.12 8.24
CA ASP A 65 11.06 1.27 8.12
C ASP A 65 9.56 1.34 8.47
N PRO A 66 9.15 2.16 9.46
CA PRO A 66 7.75 2.30 9.87
C PRO A 66 6.80 2.62 8.71
N GLN A 67 7.29 3.28 7.65
CA GLN A 67 6.52 3.57 6.44
C GLN A 67 6.26 2.33 5.59
N LEU A 68 7.11 1.31 5.70
CA LEU A 68 7.03 0.06 4.95
C LEU A 68 6.26 -1.03 5.72
N ILE A 69 6.21 -0.96 7.05
CA ILE A 69 5.51 -1.93 7.92
C ILE A 69 4.09 -2.30 7.42
N PRO A 70 3.23 -1.36 6.97
CA PRO A 70 1.89 -1.70 6.46
C PRO A 70 1.91 -2.58 5.20
N TYR A 71 2.99 -2.51 4.41
CA TYR A 71 3.14 -3.23 3.14
C TYR A 71 3.84 -4.58 3.29
N LEU A 72 4.42 -4.89 4.46
CA LEU A 72 5.10 -6.17 4.74
C LEU A 72 4.13 -7.33 5.00
N TYR A 73 2.84 -7.05 5.15
CA TYR A 73 1.82 -8.07 5.41
C TYR A 73 1.09 -8.41 4.11
N PRO A 74 1.49 -9.46 3.36
CA PRO A 74 0.86 -9.82 2.08
C PRO A 74 -0.62 -10.18 2.21
N ASN A 75 -1.08 -10.53 3.41
CA ASN A 75 -2.50 -10.83 3.71
C ASN A 75 -3.28 -9.61 4.19
N TRP A 76 -2.62 -8.47 4.41
CA TRP A 76 -3.28 -7.22 4.74
C TRP A 76 -3.92 -6.67 3.46
N ASN A 77 -5.25 -6.78 3.39
CA ASN A 77 -6.02 -6.18 2.32
C ASN A 77 -6.39 -4.73 2.73
N PRO A 78 -5.71 -3.69 2.21
CA PRO A 78 -6.03 -2.30 2.52
C PRO A 78 -7.48 -1.93 2.16
N TYR A 79 -8.10 -2.68 1.25
CA TYR A 79 -9.47 -2.45 0.82
C TYR A 79 -10.52 -3.04 1.77
N LYS A 80 -10.14 -3.90 2.71
CA LYS A 80 -11.08 -4.57 3.62
C LYS A 80 -11.84 -3.59 4.52
N THR A 81 -11.22 -2.48 4.88
CA THR A 81 -11.84 -1.36 5.62
C THR A 81 -12.09 -0.13 4.74
N CYS A 82 -11.69 -0.18 3.46
CA CYS A 82 -11.85 0.93 2.53
C CYS A 82 -13.24 0.88 1.90
N ASN A 83 -14.17 1.66 2.44
CA ASN A 83 -15.49 1.82 1.83
C ASN A 83 -15.39 2.87 0.71
N ILE A 84 -14.95 2.45 -0.48
CA ILE A 84 -14.81 3.34 -1.65
C ILE A 84 -16.22 3.65 -2.20
N GLY A 85 -16.88 4.64 -1.61
CA GLY A 85 -18.17 5.15 -2.10
C GLY A 85 -18.06 6.17 -3.24
N ARG A 86 -16.84 6.47 -3.72
CA ARG A 86 -16.61 7.52 -4.73
C ARG A 86 -16.79 6.93 -6.14
N LYS A 87 -17.74 7.48 -6.89
CA LYS A 87 -17.92 7.17 -8.32
C LYS A 87 -16.79 7.82 -9.12
N MET A 88 -16.15 7.05 -10.00
CA MET A 88 -15.17 7.61 -10.93
C MET A 88 -15.88 8.51 -11.96
N HIS A 89 -15.37 9.72 -12.17
CA HIS A 89 -15.93 10.69 -13.14
C HIS A 89 -15.15 10.75 -14.46
N THR A 90 -13.99 10.11 -14.51
CA THR A 90 -13.10 10.06 -15.67
C THR A 90 -12.51 8.65 -15.77
N GLU A 91 -12.27 8.17 -16.99
CA GLU A 91 -11.61 6.89 -17.25
C GLU A 91 -10.32 7.12 -18.05
N PHE A 92 -9.22 6.53 -17.59
CA PHE A 92 -7.95 6.47 -18.32
C PHE A 92 -7.62 5.03 -18.72
N LYS A 93 -7.57 4.75 -20.02
CA LYS A 93 -7.35 3.39 -20.54
C LYS A 93 -6.64 3.44 -21.88
N TYR A 94 -5.64 2.59 -22.09
CA TYR A 94 -4.89 2.52 -23.36
C TYR A 94 -4.39 3.88 -23.83
N ASN A 95 -3.82 4.67 -22.92
CA ASN A 95 -3.37 6.05 -23.18
C ASN A 95 -4.48 7.00 -23.64
N THR A 96 -5.74 6.67 -23.34
CA THR A 96 -6.88 7.52 -23.67
C THR A 96 -7.63 7.93 -22.42
N ILE A 97 -7.86 9.23 -22.27
CA ILE A 97 -8.62 9.83 -21.17
C ILE A 97 -9.97 10.29 -21.69
N ARG A 98 -11.04 9.96 -20.97
CA ARG A 98 -12.40 10.42 -21.28
C ARG A 98 -13.20 10.75 -20.04
N MET A 99 -14.16 11.63 -20.21
CA MET A 99 -15.08 12.09 -19.18
C MET A 99 -16.33 11.21 -19.15
N LEU A 100 -16.84 10.87 -17.96
CA LEU A 100 -18.01 10.02 -17.79
C LEU A 100 -19.29 10.82 -17.48
N ASP A 101 -19.22 11.80 -16.59
CA ASP A 101 -20.41 12.50 -16.09
C ASP A 101 -20.27 14.04 -16.09
N ASN A 102 -19.36 14.56 -15.27
CA ASN A 102 -19.27 15.99 -14.93
C ASN A 102 -18.34 16.75 -15.86
N THR A 103 -18.48 18.07 -15.95
CA THR A 103 -17.48 18.94 -16.58
C THR A 103 -16.13 18.76 -15.90
N CYS A 104 -15.18 18.19 -16.63
CA CYS A 104 -13.84 17.91 -16.16
C CYS A 104 -12.79 18.62 -17.03
N GLU A 105 -11.63 18.81 -16.45
CA GLU A 105 -10.40 19.18 -17.12
C GLU A 105 -9.30 18.21 -16.69
N TYR A 106 -8.29 18.06 -17.53
CA TYR A 106 -7.14 17.22 -17.23
C TYR A 106 -5.83 17.93 -17.59
N ARG A 107 -4.74 17.44 -17.03
CA ARG A 107 -3.38 17.84 -17.39
C ARG A 107 -2.40 16.70 -17.17
N CYS A 108 -1.30 16.71 -17.90
CA CYS A 108 -0.19 15.80 -17.63
C CYS A 108 0.61 16.30 -16.42
N LEU A 109 1.09 15.36 -15.61
CA LEU A 109 2.06 15.59 -14.55
C LEU A 109 3.39 14.96 -14.94
N TYR A 110 4.46 15.73 -14.84
CA TYR A 110 5.83 15.28 -15.11
C TYR A 110 6.64 15.39 -13.83
N ALA A 111 7.47 14.39 -13.54
CA ALA A 111 8.40 14.46 -12.41
C ALA A 111 9.32 15.68 -12.57
N ASN A 112 9.51 16.44 -11.50
CA ASN A 112 10.37 17.62 -11.45
C ASN A 112 11.25 17.56 -10.20
N GLY A 113 12.20 16.64 -10.20
CA GLY A 113 12.96 16.25 -9.01
C GLY A 113 12.28 15.12 -8.24
N GLU A 114 12.82 14.77 -7.07
CA GLU A 114 12.39 13.59 -6.31
C GLU A 114 11.01 13.74 -5.67
N MET A 115 10.68 14.95 -5.22
CA MET A 115 9.49 15.22 -4.39
C MET A 115 8.45 16.11 -5.08
N ASN A 116 8.72 16.59 -6.29
CA ASN A 116 7.85 17.57 -6.96
C ASN A 116 7.38 17.09 -8.33
N PHE A 117 6.19 17.55 -8.72
CA PHE A 117 5.66 17.38 -10.07
C PHE A 117 5.46 18.74 -10.73
N LYS A 118 5.73 18.81 -12.02
CA LYS A 118 5.38 19.93 -12.89
C LYS A 118 4.17 19.54 -13.73
N GLY A 119 3.08 20.27 -13.57
CA GLY A 119 1.88 20.10 -14.39
C GLY A 119 1.96 20.86 -15.72
N SER A 120 1.37 20.28 -16.77
CA SER A 120 1.06 21.00 -18.00
C SER A 120 -0.09 21.99 -17.80
N ASN A 121 -0.43 22.72 -18.86
CA ASN A 121 -1.66 23.50 -18.90
C ASN A 121 -2.88 22.56 -18.78
N TRP A 122 -3.96 23.10 -18.20
CA TRP A 122 -5.24 22.41 -18.11
C TRP A 122 -5.95 22.40 -19.46
N THR A 123 -6.43 21.21 -19.83
CA THR A 123 -7.23 20.97 -21.03
C THR A 123 -8.65 20.65 -20.61
N LYS A 124 -9.61 21.46 -21.07
CA LYS A 124 -11.04 21.21 -20.82
C LYS A 124 -11.50 20.00 -21.62
N MET A 125 -12.24 19.11 -20.96
CA MET A 125 -12.78 17.92 -21.58
C MET A 125 -14.17 18.19 -22.15
N GLU A 126 -14.40 17.70 -23.36
CA GLU A 126 -15.71 17.67 -23.99
C GLU A 126 -16.44 16.35 -23.69
N LYS A 127 -17.77 16.42 -23.67
CA LYS A 127 -18.60 15.24 -23.40
C LYS A 127 -18.53 14.27 -24.58
N ASN A 128 -18.35 12.99 -24.29
CA ASN A 128 -18.20 11.91 -25.27
C ASN A 128 -16.97 12.03 -26.19
N VAL A 129 -16.02 12.90 -25.84
CA VAL A 129 -14.74 13.00 -26.55
C VAL A 129 -13.67 12.23 -25.76
N THR A 130 -12.77 11.62 -26.52
CA THR A 130 -11.65 10.85 -26.00
C THR A 130 -10.36 11.54 -26.42
N TYR A 131 -9.44 11.74 -25.49
CA TYR A 131 -8.17 12.40 -25.73
C TYR A 131 -7.04 11.38 -25.59
N TYR A 132 -6.13 11.37 -26.55
CA TYR A 132 -4.94 10.52 -26.50
C TYR A 132 -3.81 11.26 -25.80
N GLU A 133 -3.25 10.67 -24.76
CA GLU A 133 -2.19 11.26 -23.94
C GLU A 133 -1.06 10.27 -23.71
N SER A 134 0.17 10.72 -23.98
CA SER A 134 1.36 9.87 -23.88
C SER A 134 2.11 10.00 -22.55
N CYS A 135 1.56 10.74 -21.57
CA CYS A 135 2.21 10.97 -20.28
C CYS A 135 1.88 9.89 -19.25
N ASP A 136 2.80 9.64 -18.31
CA ASP A 136 2.67 8.56 -17.33
C ASP A 136 1.60 8.84 -16.26
N PHE A 137 1.46 10.12 -15.90
CA PHE A 137 0.54 10.58 -14.87
C PHE A 137 -0.39 11.67 -15.44
N ILE A 138 -1.69 11.47 -15.30
CA ILE A 138 -2.72 12.42 -15.71
C ILE A 138 -3.51 12.84 -14.49
N GLU A 139 -3.45 14.12 -14.18
CA GLU A 139 -4.33 14.71 -13.17
C GLU A 139 -5.65 15.12 -13.82
N THR A 140 -6.74 14.76 -13.17
CA THR A 140 -8.10 15.15 -13.55
C THR A 140 -8.73 15.97 -12.44
N HIS A 141 -9.50 16.96 -12.85
CA HIS A 141 -10.24 17.85 -11.96
C HIS A 141 -11.63 18.06 -12.53
N CYS A 142 -12.66 17.74 -11.77
CA CYS A 142 -14.05 17.93 -12.15
C CYS A 142 -14.74 18.84 -11.14
N ALA A 143 -15.47 19.82 -11.67
CA ALA A 143 -16.17 20.80 -10.87
C ALA A 143 -17.64 20.90 -11.29
N LYS A 144 -18.51 21.13 -10.31
CA LYS A 144 -19.92 21.47 -10.51
C LYS A 144 -20.18 22.79 -9.79
N ASP A 145 -20.75 23.76 -10.50
CA ASP A 145 -21.05 25.09 -9.95
C ASP A 145 -19.84 25.77 -9.28
N LYS A 146 -18.67 25.64 -9.91
CA LYS A 146 -17.35 26.11 -9.42
C LYS A 146 -16.83 25.42 -8.15
N ASN A 147 -17.53 24.42 -7.62
CA ASN A 147 -17.06 23.61 -6.51
C ASN A 147 -16.39 22.33 -7.02
N THR A 148 -15.20 22.01 -6.50
CA THR A 148 -14.50 20.76 -6.83
C THR A 148 -15.31 19.57 -6.32
N THR A 149 -15.70 18.70 -7.24
CA THR A 149 -16.46 17.47 -6.92
C THR A 149 -15.56 16.24 -6.94
N PHE A 150 -14.56 16.25 -7.81
CA PHE A 150 -13.65 15.13 -8.01
C PHE A 150 -12.29 15.62 -8.45
N ARG A 151 -11.24 15.06 -7.86
CA ARG A 151 -9.86 15.29 -8.27
C ARG A 151 -9.11 13.97 -8.10
N TYR A 152 -8.41 13.56 -9.15
CA TYR A 152 -7.81 12.23 -9.19
C TYR A 152 -6.60 12.20 -10.13
N ILE A 153 -5.59 11.43 -9.76
CA ILE A 153 -4.42 11.18 -10.60
C ILE A 153 -4.54 9.78 -11.17
N HIS A 154 -4.68 9.70 -12.49
CA HIS A 154 -4.55 8.46 -13.23
C HIS A 154 -3.08 8.17 -13.47
N SER A 155 -2.73 6.90 -13.32
CA SER A 155 -1.46 6.36 -13.76
C SER A 155 -1.73 5.07 -14.51
N GLN A 156 -1.06 4.88 -15.63
CA GLN A 156 -1.06 3.59 -16.29
C GLN A 156 0.39 3.15 -16.41
N ALA A 157 0.76 2.08 -15.70
CA ALA A 157 2.00 1.40 -16.01
C ALA A 157 1.89 0.87 -17.44
N ARG A 158 2.82 1.29 -18.30
CA ARG A 158 2.89 0.84 -19.69
C ARG A 158 3.29 -0.64 -19.67
N TYR A 159 2.29 -1.51 -19.75
CA TYR A 159 2.51 -2.93 -19.69
C TYR A 159 3.06 -3.47 -21.01
N LEU A 160 4.37 -3.74 -21.04
CA LEU A 160 4.80 -5.04 -21.55
C LEU A 160 4.33 -6.07 -20.50
N HIS A 161 3.07 -6.51 -20.61
CA HIS A 161 2.47 -7.61 -19.84
C HIS A 161 2.06 -7.38 -18.34
N LEU A 162 0.77 -7.07 -18.12
CA LEU A 162 -0.10 -7.25 -16.91
C LEU A 162 0.18 -6.56 -15.55
N SER A 163 -0.70 -5.59 -15.17
CA SER A 163 -1.28 -5.26 -13.81
C SER A 163 -1.53 -3.75 -13.51
N ILE A 164 -2.74 -3.20 -13.73
CA ILE A 164 -3.05 -1.78 -13.42
C ILE A 164 -2.68 -1.40 -11.96
N VAL A 165 -1.82 -0.40 -11.78
CA VAL A 165 -1.50 0.19 -10.47
C VAL A 165 -2.37 1.44 -10.29
N HIS A 166 -3.24 1.43 -9.27
CA HIS A 166 -4.02 2.60 -8.86
C HIS A 166 -3.30 3.31 -7.72
N PHE A 167 -2.87 4.55 -7.93
CA PHE A 167 -2.46 5.43 -6.81
C PHE A 167 -3.67 6.24 -6.33
N HIS A 168 -3.79 6.39 -5.02
CA HIS A 168 -4.86 7.17 -4.40
C HIS A 168 -4.20 8.21 -3.49
N PHE A 169 -4.21 9.48 -3.91
CA PHE A 169 -3.72 10.59 -3.11
C PHE A 169 -4.90 11.27 -2.40
N SER A 170 -4.87 11.31 -1.08
CA SER A 170 -5.75 12.17 -0.28
C SER A 170 -5.05 13.51 -0.06
N PHE A 171 -5.65 14.59 -0.52
CA PHE A 171 -5.29 15.97 -0.18
C PHE A 171 -6.31 16.53 0.80
#